data_AF-A0A2C4NSU9-F1
#
_entry.id   AF-A0A2C4NSU9-F1
#
_cell.length_a   1.000
_cell.length_b   1.000
_cell.length_c   1.000
_cell.angle_alpha   90.00
_cell.angle_beta   90.00
_cell.angle_gamma   90.00
#
_symmetry.space_group_name_H-M   'P 1'
#
loop_
_entity.id
_entity.type
_entity.pdbx_description
1 polymer ?
#
loop_
_entity_poly.entity_id
_entity_poly.type
_entity_poly.pdbx_seq_one_letter_code
_entity_poly.pdbx_strand_id
1 'polypeptide(L)' 'MIIEFDGYRINEYVIGLTCSLDELTLMYSNVKNKQISNEDLLNLFCVRYHYEKIPKLLQDNFMSDVVIDLDTGYIYIPNR' A
#
# COMPACT_ATOMS: atom_id res chain seq x y z
N MET A 1 -10.23 1.54 -3.93
CA MET A 1 -9.53 2.18 -2.80
C MET A 1 -8.12 2.56 -3.23
N ILE A 2 -7.69 3.79 -2.94
CA ILE A 2 -6.32 4.27 -3.12
C ILE A 2 -5.54 4.01 -1.83
N ILE A 3 -4.47 3.25 -1.93
CA ILE A 3 -3.59 2.91 -0.81
C ILE A 3 -2.25 3.60 -1.01
N GLU A 4 -1.78 4.29 0.00
CA GLU A 4 -0.41 4.80 0.07
C GLU A 4 0.47 3.79 0.81
N PHE A 5 1.58 3.42 0.17
CA PHE A 5 2.65 2.65 0.76
C PHE A 5 3.78 3.62 1.12
N ASP A 6 3.93 3.89 2.41
CA ASP A 6 4.88 4.87 2.94
C ASP A 6 5.97 4.17 3.77
N GLY A 7 7.23 4.53 3.56
CA GLY A 7 8.35 3.99 4.33
C GLY A 7 9.69 4.50 3.83
N TYR A 8 10.79 3.96 4.37
CA TYR A 8 12.12 4.44 4.00
C TYR A 8 12.40 4.36 2.49
N ARG A 9 12.45 5.52 1.83
CA ARG A 9 12.64 5.72 0.38
C ARG A 9 11.51 5.18 -0.51
N ILE A 10 10.35 4.84 0.06
CA ILE A 10 9.17 4.43 -0.69
C ILE A 10 8.02 5.34 -0.29
N ASN A 11 7.44 6.00 -1.27
CA ASN A 11 6.15 6.67 -1.17
C ASN A 11 5.46 6.39 -2.51
N GLU A 12 4.61 5.36 -2.54
CA GLU A 12 3.97 4.87 -3.76
C GLU A 12 2.49 4.69 -3.52
N TYR A 13 1.69 4.99 -4.54
CA TYR A 13 0.24 4.88 -4.46
C TYR A 13 -0.23 3.77 -5.37
N VAL A 14 -1.20 2.99 -4.89
CA VAL A 14 -1.85 1.95 -5.68
C VAL A 14 -3.37 2.10 -5.63
N ILE A 15 -4.04 1.66 -6.70
CA ILE A 15 -5.49 1.68 -6.81
C ILE A 15 -6.02 0.28 -7.13
N GLY A 16 -7.11 -0.10 -6.49
CA GLY A 16 -7.73 -1.41 -6.70
C GLY A 16 -9.05 -1.57 -5.96
N LEU A 17 -9.38 -2.82 -5.63
CA LEU A 17 -10.60 -3.20 -4.92
C LEU A 17 -10.80 -2.35 -3.65
N THR A 18 -12.04 -2.02 -3.34
CA THR A 18 -12.38 -1.44 -2.03
C THR A 18 -12.61 -2.57 -1.02
N CYS A 19 -11.93 -2.51 0.13
CA CYS A 19 -12.06 -3.47 1.23
C CYS A 19 -12.04 -2.74 2.59
N SER A 20 -12.37 -3.47 3.65
CA SER A 20 -12.24 -2.99 5.03
C SER A 20 -10.78 -2.96 5.50
N LEU A 21 -10.51 -2.21 6.57
CA LEU A 21 -9.18 -2.19 7.21
C LEU A 21 -8.73 -3.57 7.69
N ASP A 22 -9.65 -4.39 8.20
CA ASP A 22 -9.34 -5.75 8.67
C ASP A 22 -8.94 -6.67 7.50
N GLU A 23 -9.66 -6.59 6.37
CA GLU A 23 -9.30 -7.31 5.15
C GLU A 23 -7.95 -6.85 4.62
N LEU A 24 -7.71 -5.53 4.59
CA LEU A 24 -6.43 -4.98 4.15
C LEU A 24 -5.28 -5.43 5.05
N THR A 25 -5.50 -5.47 6.36
CA THR A 25 -4.52 -5.96 7.34
C THR A 25 -4.17 -7.43 7.10
N LEU A 26 -5.17 -8.26 6.80
CA LEU A 26 -4.95 -9.66 6.44
C LEU A 26 -4.17 -9.78 5.11
N MET A 27 -4.54 -9.00 4.10
CA MET A 27 -3.85 -8.98 2.80
C MET A 27 -2.39 -8.58 2.94
N TYR A 28 -2.10 -7.50 3.66
CA TYR A 28 -0.74 -7.03 3.90
C TYR A 28 0.07 -8.05 4.71
N SER A 29 -0.50 -8.62 5.77
CA SER A 29 0.17 -9.63 6.60
C SER A 29 0.55 -10.89 5.80
N ASN A 30 -0.27 -11.29 4.83
CA ASN A 30 0.00 -12.45 3.97
C ASN A 30 1.19 -12.24 3.02
N VAL A 31 1.51 -11.00 2.65
CA VAL A 31 2.66 -10.68 1.79
C VAL A 31 3.88 -10.17 2.57
N LYS A 32 3.69 -9.77 3.83
CA LYS A 32 4.76 -9.30 4.72
C LYS A 32 5.69 -10.46 5.10
N ASN A 33 6.64 -10.74 4.23
CA ASN A 33 7.76 -11.65 4.50
C ASN A 33 8.96 -10.82 4.98
N LYS A 34 9.60 -11.22 6.08
CA LYS A 34 10.77 -10.52 6.65
C LYS A 34 12.03 -10.56 5.75
N GLN A 35 11.99 -11.24 4.61
CA GLN A 35 13.15 -11.45 3.73
C GLN A 35 13.05 -10.78 2.35
N ILE A 36 12.04 -9.93 2.09
CA ILE A 36 11.91 -9.21 0.81
C ILE A 36 12.02 -7.70 1.02
N SER A 37 12.44 -6.98 -0.03
CA SER A 37 12.49 -5.52 0.01
C SER A 37 11.07 -4.92 0.04
N ASN A 38 10.95 -3.68 0.51
CA ASN A 38 9.68 -2.95 0.50
C ASN A 38 9.11 -2.79 -0.93
N GLU A 39 9.98 -2.67 -1.93
CA GLU A 39 9.57 -2.58 -3.34
C GLU A 39 9.05 -3.93 -3.86
N ASP A 40 9.71 -5.03 -3.51
CA ASP A 40 9.25 -6.38 -3.85
C ASP A 40 7.93 -6.71 -3.14
N LEU A 41 7.77 -6.28 -1.88
CA LEU A 41 6.52 -6.42 -1.13
C LEU A 41 5.38 -5.69 -1.84
N LEU A 42 5.59 -4.43 -2.23
CA LEU A 42 4.61 -3.65 -2.97
C LEU A 42 4.24 -4.33 -4.30
N ASN A 43 5.24 -4.77 -5.07
CA ASN A 43 5.00 -5.47 -6.34
C ASN A 43 4.22 -6.77 -6.14
N LEU A 44 4.57 -7.56 -5.12
CA LEU A 44 3.87 -8.79 -4.76
C LEU A 44 2.43 -8.52 -4.34
N PHE A 45 2.20 -7.49 -3.52
CA PHE A 45 0.87 -7.05 -3.11
C PHE A 45 0.01 -6.72 -4.33
N CYS A 46 0.53 -5.90 -5.25
CA CYS A 46 -0.16 -5.52 -6.48
C CYS A 46 -0.55 -6.73 -7.34
N VAL A 47 0.40 -7.62 -7.61
CA VAL A 47 0.15 -8.82 -8.44
C VAL A 47 -0.85 -9.76 -7.77
N ARG A 48 -0.71 -10.00 -6.46
CA ARG A 48 -1.54 -10.97 -5.74
C ARG A 48 -2.99 -10.50 -5.55
N TYR A 49 -3.20 -9.20 -5.38
CA TYR A 49 -4.49 -8.63 -5.04
C TYR A 49 -5.09 -7.73 -6.13
N HIS A 50 -4.49 -7.73 -7.32
CA HIS A 50 -4.95 -6.98 -8.48
C HIS A 50 -5.06 -5.47 -8.23
N TYR A 51 -4.05 -4.91 -7.56
CA TYR A 51 -3.87 -3.46 -7.46
C TYR A 51 -2.89 -2.98 -8.52
N GLU A 52 -3.09 -1.76 -9.00
CA GLU A 52 -2.25 -1.11 -10.00
C GLU A 52 -1.51 0.07 -9.37
N LYS A 53 -0.23 0.23 -9.71
CA LYS A 53 0.53 1.41 -9.28
C LYS A 53 0.03 2.64 -10.02
N ILE A 54 -0.28 3.70 -9.28
CA ILE A 54 -0.59 5.01 -9.84
C ILE A 54 0.71 5.63 -10.34
N PRO A 55 0.79 6.09 -11.61
CA PRO A 55 1.98 6.76 -12.14
C PRO A 55 2.39 7.97 -11.28
N LYS A 56 3.69 8.11 -10.99
CA LYS A 56 4.23 9.20 -10.13
C LYS A 56 3.77 10.60 -10.53
N LEU A 57 3.67 10.84 -11.84
CA LEU A 57 3.20 12.12 -12.39
C LEU A 57 1.77 12.50 -11.96
N LEU A 58 0.98 11.54 -11.48
CA LEU A 58 -0.40 11.75 -11.06
C LEU A 58 -0.55 11.71 -9.53
N GLN A 59 0.45 11.28 -8.77
CA GLN A 59 0.34 11.02 -7.33
C GLN A 59 0.04 12.29 -6.52
N ASP A 60 0.56 13.46 -6.91
CA ASP A 60 0.30 14.75 -6.24
C ASP A 60 -1.17 15.19 -6.29
N ASN A 61 -2.00 14.57 -7.15
CA ASN A 61 -3.40 14.93 -7.32
C ASN A 61 -4.37 14.03 -6.51
N PHE A 62 -3.86 13.03 -5.79
CA PHE A 62 -4.70 12.05 -5.09
C PHE A 62 -4.50 12.10 -3.59
N MET A 63 -5.60 11.92 -2.87
CA MET A 63 -5.56 11.57 -1.45
C MET A 63 -5.72 10.06 -1.33
N SER A 64 -4.89 9.43 -0.49
CA SER A 64 -5.03 8.03 -0.14
C SER A 64 -6.22 7.84 0.80
N ASP A 65 -6.99 6.78 0.57
CA ASP A 65 -8.06 6.37 1.48
C ASP A 65 -7.47 5.76 2.77
N VAL A 66 -6.28 5.15 2.64
CA VAL A 66 -5.57 4.43 3.71
C VAL A 66 -4.06 4.46 3.44
N VAL A 67 -3.28 4.50 4.53
CA VAL A 67 -1.82 4.42 4.50
C VAL A 67 -1.38 3.09 5.11
N ILE A 68 -0.42 2.43 4.46
CA ILE A 68 0.36 1.31 4.99
C ILE A 68 1.77 1.83 5.23
N ASP A 69 2.13 2.01 6.50
CA ASP A 69 3.50 2.28 6.92
C ASP A 69 4.32 0.99 6.83
N LEU A 70 5.27 0.94 5.91
CA LEU A 70 6.13 -0.20 5.63
C LEU A 70 7.19 -0.41 6.72
N ASP A 71 7.60 0.66 7.41
CA ASP A 71 8.63 0.61 8.45
C ASP A 71 8.06 0.02 9.75
N THR A 72 6.82 0.38 10.10
CA THR A 72 6.14 -0.12 11.32
C THR A 72 5.16 -1.26 11.06
N GLY A 73 4.62 -1.35 9.84
CA GLY A 73 3.48 -2.20 9.50
C GLY A 73 2.13 -1.67 9.95
N TYR A 74 2.05 -0.42 10.40
CA TYR A 74 0.81 0.18 10.85
C TYR A 74 -0.06 0.58 9.65
N ILE A 75 -1.36 0.28 9.72
CA ILE A 75 -2.32 0.57 8.67
C ILE A 75 -3.39 1.49 9.24
N TYR A 76 -3.60 2.66 8.63
CA TYR A 76 -4.48 3.68 9.19
C TYR A 76 -5.11 4.58 8.13
N ILE A 77 -6.25 5.18 8.47
CA ILE A 77 -6.88 6.21 7.65
C ILE A 77 -6.14 7.54 7.92
N PRO A 78 -5.55 8.18 6.89
CA PRO A 78 -4.84 9.43 7.09
C PRO A 78 -5.82 10.54 7.48
N ASN A 79 -5.45 11.35 8.47
CA ASN A 79 -6.19 12.56 8.84
C ASN A 79 -5.51 13.74 8.14
N ARG A 80 -5.97 14.10 6.94
CA ARG A 80 -5.38 15.12 6.05
C ARG A 80 -6.42 16.18 5.69
#